data_AF-A0A1H9CTE9-F1
#
_entry.id   AF-A0A1H9CTE9-F1
#
_cell.length_a   1.000
_cell.length_b   1.000
_cell.length_c   1.000
_cell.angle_alpha   90.00
_cell.angle_beta   90.00
_cell.angle_gamma   90.00
#
_symmetry.space_group_name_H-M   'P 1'
#
loop_
_entity.id
_entity.type
_entity.pdbx_description
1 polymer ?
#
loop_
_entity_poly.entity_id
_entity_poly.type
_entity_poly.pdbx_seq_one_letter_code
_entity_poly.pdbx_strand_id
1 'polypeptide(L)'
;MKNNNKNTKPRHHEAHLNTRHCEERSDEAIHSSLFDTSALTRETVSILNSFDEIIQGVRPLNSRQLQQLPENIRNLSHQLTDDRASRRLGYMNDNIQLSSYVRYYTWWNLVRLTRLFANIPAIVFPTTDCTCLDLGSGPLTVVTALWLARPELRKLKLTWYCLDVSANSMALGEDIFLSVAARTGEEPWHIVRVKGAFGTAIKQKAGFLTCANMFNELDQASDMPPEFQTKKYYEQIQRYCEKDAGVLLVEPGVPKAARTLSLLRTRFIKDGRTIAAPCPHAEECPMSGFKAYTGSKNKWCNFAFSTEDAPAKLQKLSVAAKLPKERATLSFIAVEAATSAVVSTGSTTVSTETSIRIASDKLRLPNYMCGYYACTQFGLALIKLPDENNKRLPKPPFRPQSGDLIQVKIKTPDSLPKDEKSGAVIIEI
;
A
#
# COMPACT_ATOMS: atom_id res chain seq x y z
N MET A 1 -34.17 71.42 33.90
CA MET A 1 -34.03 70.35 34.92
C MET A 1 -33.71 69.03 34.21
N LYS A 2 -32.98 68.16 34.89
CA LYS A 2 -32.04 67.15 34.38
C LYS A 2 -32.60 66.03 33.48
N ASN A 3 -31.75 65.67 32.52
CA ASN A 3 -31.60 64.39 31.79
C ASN A 3 -31.88 63.12 32.61
N ASN A 4 -32.46 62.10 31.96
CA ASN A 4 -31.72 60.86 31.69
C ASN A 4 -32.46 59.95 30.69
N ASN A 5 -31.82 59.79 29.53
CA ASN A 5 -32.22 58.90 28.44
C ASN A 5 -31.47 57.56 28.63
N LYS A 6 -32.18 56.44 28.85
CA LYS A 6 -31.59 55.09 28.85
C LYS A 6 -32.16 54.30 27.67
N ASN A 7 -31.36 54.26 26.61
CA ASN A 7 -31.58 53.51 25.39
C ASN A 7 -30.90 52.13 25.56
N THR A 8 -31.68 51.06 25.71
CA THR A 8 -31.16 49.68 25.78
C THR A 8 -31.04 49.09 24.38
N LYS A 9 -29.80 49.04 23.85
CA LYS A 9 -29.45 48.22 22.67
C LYS A 9 -29.22 46.76 23.09
N PRO A 10 -29.65 45.77 22.29
CA PRO A 10 -29.24 44.38 22.50
C PRO A 10 -27.78 44.19 22.07
N ARG A 11 -26.99 43.54 22.92
CA ARG A 11 -25.61 43.13 22.65
C ARG A 11 -25.63 41.94 21.69
N HIS A 12 -25.33 42.20 20.41
CA HIS A 12 -24.83 41.16 19.52
C HIS A 12 -23.37 40.87 19.91
N HIS A 13 -23.12 39.71 20.50
CA HIS A 13 -21.78 39.13 20.52
C HIS A 13 -21.50 38.60 19.11
N GLU A 14 -20.90 39.43 18.25
CA GLU A 14 -20.18 38.94 17.08
C GLU A 14 -18.92 38.23 17.57
N ALA A 15 -18.94 36.90 17.56
CA ALA A 15 -17.71 36.13 17.59
C ALA A 15 -17.01 36.33 16.24
N HIS A 16 -16.01 37.20 16.23
CA HIS A 16 -15.06 37.34 15.11
C HIS A 16 -14.33 36.00 14.89
N LEU A 17 -14.87 35.17 14.00
CA LEU A 17 -14.13 34.09 13.35
C LEU A 17 -13.13 34.76 12.40
N ASN A 18 -11.88 34.84 12.85
CA ASN A 18 -10.76 35.35 12.08
C ASN A 18 -10.32 34.26 11.08
N THR A 19 -11.11 34.04 10.03
CA THR A 19 -10.76 33.18 8.89
C THR A 19 -9.83 33.94 7.95
N ARG A 20 -8.51 33.84 8.16
CA ARG A 20 -7.50 34.39 7.23
C ARG A 20 -6.32 33.46 6.96
N HIS A 21 -6.52 32.14 6.97
CA HIS A 21 -5.48 31.16 6.62
C HIS A 21 -6.03 30.08 5.66
N CYS A 22 -6.34 30.45 4.43
CA CYS A 22 -6.50 29.56 3.27
C CYS A 22 -6.87 30.43 2.05
N GLU A 23 -6.47 30.28 0.79
CA GLU A 23 -5.43 29.58 0.01
C GLU A 23 -5.72 30.09 -1.41
N GLU A 24 -4.73 30.59 -2.14
CA GLU A 24 -4.90 30.74 -3.59
C GLU A 24 -4.60 29.37 -4.20
N ARG A 25 -5.63 28.71 -4.71
CA ARG A 25 -5.49 27.49 -5.51
C ARG A 25 -4.72 27.83 -6.77
N SER A 26 -3.65 27.11 -7.07
CA SER A 26 -3.28 26.88 -8.47
C SER A 26 -4.43 26.11 -9.12
N ASP A 27 -4.84 26.49 -10.32
CA ASP A 27 -5.99 25.93 -11.05
C ASP A 27 -5.84 24.42 -11.41
N GLU A 28 -4.75 23.77 -11.00
CA GLU A 28 -4.44 22.35 -11.24
C GLU A 28 -4.02 21.64 -9.94
N ALA A 29 -4.95 21.43 -9.00
CA ALA A 29 -4.66 20.59 -7.84
C ALA A 29 -4.49 19.12 -8.29
N ILE A 30 -3.25 18.61 -8.26
CA ILE A 30 -2.98 17.19 -8.55
C ILE A 30 -3.54 16.34 -7.41
N HIS A 31 -4.67 15.69 -7.67
CA HIS A 31 -5.24 14.62 -6.85
C HIS A 31 -4.96 13.28 -7.52
N SER A 32 -4.18 12.42 -6.86
CA SER A 32 -3.90 11.07 -7.34
C SER A 32 -4.16 10.05 -6.24
N SER A 33 -5.01 9.06 -6.49
CA SER A 33 -5.28 8.00 -5.52
C SER A 33 -4.32 6.83 -5.67
N LEU A 34 -3.97 6.15 -4.57
CA LEU A 34 -3.28 4.86 -4.62
C LEU A 34 -4.19 3.69 -5.00
N PHE A 35 -5.51 3.91 -5.03
CA PHE A 35 -6.49 2.84 -5.22
C PHE A 35 -7.62 3.22 -6.18
N ASP A 36 -7.35 4.08 -7.17
CA ASP A 36 -8.34 4.37 -8.19
C ASP A 36 -8.63 3.09 -9.00
N THR A 37 -9.91 2.72 -9.05
CA THR A 37 -10.40 1.55 -9.78
C THR A 37 -10.46 1.81 -11.27
N SER A 38 -10.53 3.08 -11.69
CA SER A 38 -10.52 3.49 -13.09
C SER A 38 -9.18 3.19 -13.78
N ALA A 39 -8.10 3.07 -13.01
CA ALA A 39 -6.77 2.69 -13.50
C ALA A 39 -6.71 1.21 -13.96
N LEU A 40 -7.70 0.38 -13.60
CA LEU A 40 -7.76 -1.02 -14.01
C LEU A 40 -8.46 -1.17 -15.36
N THR A 41 -7.85 -1.93 -16.27
CA THR A 41 -8.48 -2.25 -17.56
C THR A 41 -9.70 -3.16 -17.38
N ARG A 42 -10.63 -3.13 -18.35
CA ARG A 42 -11.79 -4.05 -18.34
C ARG A 42 -11.37 -5.52 -18.39
N GLU A 43 -10.30 -5.83 -19.12
CA GLU A 43 -9.70 -7.18 -19.17
C GLU A 43 -9.24 -7.61 -17.77
N THR A 44 -8.48 -6.76 -17.09
CA THR A 44 -7.99 -7.01 -15.73
C THR A 44 -9.14 -7.27 -14.76
N VAL A 45 -10.18 -6.43 -14.78
CA VAL A 45 -11.37 -6.62 -13.93
C VAL A 45 -12.09 -7.93 -14.26
N SER A 46 -12.21 -8.29 -15.54
CA SER A 46 -12.81 -9.56 -15.96
C SER A 46 -12.04 -10.78 -15.44
N ILE A 47 -10.70 -10.75 -15.54
CA ILE A 47 -9.83 -11.82 -15.03
C ILE A 47 -9.95 -11.95 -13.51
N LEU A 48 -9.91 -10.83 -12.78
CA LEU A 48 -10.11 -10.86 -11.32
C LEU A 48 -11.48 -11.43 -10.94
N ASN A 49 -12.54 -11.10 -11.69
CA ASN A 49 -13.89 -11.62 -11.44
C ASN A 49 -14.06 -13.12 -11.73
N SER A 50 -13.22 -13.68 -12.61
CA SER A 50 -13.26 -15.09 -13.04
C SER A 50 -12.08 -15.92 -12.54
N PHE A 51 -11.32 -15.40 -11.57
CA PHE A 51 -10.11 -16.07 -11.08
C PHE A 51 -10.38 -17.46 -10.49
N ASP A 52 -11.56 -17.70 -9.91
CA ASP A 52 -11.97 -19.02 -9.43
C ASP A 52 -11.99 -20.08 -10.54
N GLU A 53 -12.39 -19.68 -11.75
CA GLU A 53 -12.43 -20.56 -12.93
C GLU A 53 -11.01 -20.86 -13.43
N ILE A 54 -10.11 -19.87 -13.36
CA ILE A 54 -8.69 -20.06 -13.69
C ILE A 54 -8.08 -21.09 -12.75
N ILE A 55 -8.25 -20.91 -11.44
CA ILE A 55 -7.73 -21.88 -10.45
C ILE A 55 -8.40 -23.24 -10.60
N GLN A 56 -9.68 -23.30 -10.96
CA GLN A 56 -10.36 -24.57 -11.23
C GLN A 56 -9.79 -25.31 -12.44
N GLY A 57 -9.36 -24.59 -13.49
CA GLY A 57 -8.69 -25.20 -14.65
C GLY A 57 -7.29 -25.72 -14.32
N VAL A 58 -6.53 -25.00 -13.51
CA VAL A 58 -5.15 -25.37 -13.13
C VAL A 58 -5.10 -26.46 -12.05
N ARG A 59 -5.93 -26.32 -11.01
CA ARG A 59 -5.93 -27.21 -9.83
C ARG A 59 -7.38 -27.57 -9.46
N PRO A 60 -8.02 -28.49 -10.19
CA PRO A 60 -9.43 -28.79 -10.03
C PRO A 60 -9.76 -29.34 -8.65
N LEU A 61 -10.88 -28.89 -8.10
CA LEU A 61 -11.52 -29.49 -6.93
C LEU A 61 -12.85 -30.12 -7.35
N ASN A 62 -13.17 -31.29 -6.80
CA ASN A 62 -14.49 -31.89 -6.96
C ASN A 62 -15.53 -31.21 -6.04
N SER A 63 -16.81 -31.54 -6.21
CA SER A 63 -17.91 -30.92 -5.47
C SER A 63 -17.76 -31.05 -3.94
N ARG A 64 -17.29 -32.20 -3.44
CA ARG A 64 -17.07 -32.41 -2.00
C ARG A 64 -15.95 -31.52 -1.46
N GLN A 65 -14.84 -31.41 -2.21
CA GLN A 65 -13.73 -30.55 -1.83
C GLN A 65 -14.11 -29.06 -1.87
N LEU A 66 -14.92 -28.64 -2.86
CA LEU A 66 -15.46 -27.27 -2.93
C LEU A 66 -16.37 -26.95 -1.75
N GLN A 67 -17.21 -27.90 -1.32
CA GLN A 67 -18.05 -27.74 -0.12
C GLN A 67 -17.22 -27.57 1.17
N GLN A 68 -16.07 -28.24 1.26
CA GLN A 68 -15.16 -28.15 2.42
C GLN A 68 -14.25 -26.91 2.39
N LEU A 69 -14.13 -26.23 1.24
CA LEU A 69 -13.20 -25.12 1.05
C LEU A 69 -13.37 -23.98 2.08
N PRO A 70 -14.58 -23.52 2.44
CA PRO A 70 -14.73 -22.44 3.43
C PRO A 70 -14.17 -22.81 4.81
N GLU A 71 -14.36 -24.06 5.25
CA GLU A 71 -13.82 -24.55 6.52
C GLU A 71 -12.29 -24.65 6.47
N ASN A 72 -11.74 -25.17 5.37
CA ASN A 72 -10.30 -25.25 5.18
C ASN A 72 -9.63 -23.85 5.16
N ILE A 73 -10.26 -22.86 4.52
CA ILE A 73 -9.81 -21.46 4.53
C ILE A 73 -9.80 -20.91 5.96
N ARG A 74 -10.87 -21.16 6.72
CA ARG A 74 -10.98 -20.71 8.11
C ARG A 74 -9.90 -21.34 8.99
N ASN A 75 -9.68 -22.64 8.85
CA ASN A 75 -8.63 -23.36 9.58
C ASN A 75 -7.24 -22.83 9.23
N LEU A 76 -6.97 -22.57 7.95
CA LEU A 76 -5.73 -21.92 7.53
C LEU A 76 -5.62 -20.50 8.11
N SER A 77 -6.71 -19.73 8.18
CA SER A 77 -6.69 -18.41 8.81
C SER A 77 -6.22 -18.49 10.25
N HIS A 78 -6.80 -19.39 11.06
CA HIS A 78 -6.41 -19.57 12.46
C HIS A 78 -4.93 -19.91 12.61
N GLN A 79 -4.38 -20.77 11.74
CA GLN A 79 -2.93 -21.07 11.72
C GLN A 79 -2.08 -19.84 11.37
N LEU A 80 -2.56 -18.99 10.47
CA LEU A 80 -1.85 -17.76 10.10
C LEU A 80 -2.02 -16.65 11.15
N THR A 81 -3.13 -16.58 11.90
CA THR A 81 -3.47 -15.43 12.75
C THR A 81 -3.35 -15.66 14.24
N ASP A 82 -3.65 -16.86 14.74
CA ASP A 82 -3.88 -17.10 16.18
C ASP A 82 -2.69 -17.83 16.81
N ASP A 83 -2.19 -18.85 16.14
CA ASP A 83 -1.07 -19.70 16.58
C ASP A 83 0.29 -19.16 16.07
N ARG A 84 0.51 -17.84 16.21
CA ARG A 84 1.70 -17.17 15.61
C ARG A 84 3.04 -17.66 16.16
N ALA A 85 3.05 -18.26 17.36
CA ALA A 85 4.24 -18.86 17.96
C ALA A 85 4.54 -20.29 17.46
N SER A 86 3.56 -20.97 16.84
CA SER A 86 3.67 -22.37 16.39
C SER A 86 3.37 -22.56 14.89
N ARG A 87 3.35 -21.46 14.11
CA ARG A 87 3.21 -21.50 12.64
C ARG A 87 4.13 -22.58 12.07
N ARG A 88 3.54 -23.62 11.50
CA ARG A 88 4.30 -24.63 10.76
C ARG A 88 4.85 -23.98 9.50
N LEU A 89 6.14 -23.65 9.53
CA LEU A 89 6.91 -23.35 8.32
C LEU A 89 6.63 -24.47 7.30
N GLY A 90 6.17 -24.10 6.11
CA GLY A 90 5.84 -25.07 5.06
C GLY A 90 4.38 -25.48 4.94
N TYR A 91 3.41 -24.70 5.47
CA TYR A 91 1.98 -24.89 5.20
C TYR A 91 1.66 -25.00 3.70
N MET A 92 2.42 -24.30 2.85
CA MET A 92 2.30 -24.38 1.40
C MET A 92 2.73 -25.73 0.79
N ASN A 93 3.31 -26.64 1.57
CA ASN A 93 3.60 -28.00 1.12
C ASN A 93 2.43 -28.97 1.41
N ASP A 94 1.47 -28.58 2.26
CA ASP A 94 0.24 -29.35 2.44
C ASP A 94 -0.77 -29.02 1.32
N ASN A 95 -1.36 -30.07 0.74
CA ASN A 95 -2.21 -29.92 -0.44
C ASN A 95 -3.52 -29.15 -0.17
N ILE A 96 -4.09 -29.30 1.02
CA ILE A 96 -5.35 -28.64 1.40
C ILE A 96 -5.07 -27.17 1.71
N GLN A 97 -4.00 -26.90 2.46
CA GLN A 97 -3.58 -25.55 2.82
C GLN A 97 -3.13 -24.75 1.60
N LEU A 98 -2.31 -25.34 0.70
CA LEU A 98 -1.95 -24.70 -0.57
C LEU A 98 -3.19 -24.40 -1.43
N SER A 99 -4.11 -25.37 -1.56
CA SER A 99 -5.36 -25.17 -2.32
C SER A 99 -6.22 -24.05 -1.73
N SER A 100 -6.34 -23.99 -0.40
CA SER A 100 -7.06 -22.93 0.31
C SER A 100 -6.37 -21.58 0.14
N TYR A 101 -5.04 -21.56 0.15
CA TYR A 101 -4.24 -20.36 -0.07
C TYR A 101 -4.47 -19.75 -1.45
N VAL A 102 -4.32 -20.54 -2.51
CA VAL A 102 -4.45 -20.03 -3.89
C VAL A 102 -5.88 -19.63 -4.24
N ARG A 103 -6.90 -20.29 -3.68
CA ARG A 103 -8.32 -19.98 -3.95
C ARG A 103 -8.86 -18.79 -3.18
N TYR A 104 -8.21 -18.39 -2.09
CA TYR A 104 -8.71 -17.32 -1.22
C TYR A 104 -7.70 -16.18 -1.01
N TYR A 105 -6.53 -16.50 -0.44
CA TYR A 105 -5.54 -15.49 -0.07
C TYR A 105 -4.82 -14.92 -1.29
N THR A 106 -4.47 -15.75 -2.27
CA THR A 106 -3.94 -15.28 -3.56
C THR A 106 -4.97 -14.39 -4.26
N TRP A 107 -6.24 -14.79 -4.31
CA TRP A 107 -7.29 -13.98 -4.96
C TRP A 107 -7.46 -12.60 -4.30
N TRP A 108 -7.53 -12.55 -2.96
CA TRP A 108 -7.55 -11.28 -2.23
C TRP A 108 -6.28 -10.45 -2.43
N ASN A 109 -5.12 -11.10 -2.51
CA ASN A 109 -3.86 -10.41 -2.79
C ASN A 109 -3.81 -9.88 -4.23
N LEU A 110 -4.38 -10.58 -5.22
CA LEU A 110 -4.51 -10.06 -6.58
C LEU A 110 -5.39 -8.81 -6.61
N VAL A 111 -6.53 -8.80 -5.90
CA VAL A 111 -7.37 -7.59 -5.77
C VAL A 111 -6.57 -6.42 -5.19
N ARG A 112 -5.79 -6.67 -4.13
CA ARG A 112 -4.98 -5.65 -3.43
C ARG A 112 -3.84 -5.11 -4.27
N LEU A 113 -3.00 -6.02 -4.75
CA LEU A 113 -1.75 -5.68 -5.41
C LEU A 113 -2.00 -5.13 -6.81
N THR A 114 -2.96 -5.68 -7.56
CA THR A 114 -3.27 -5.18 -8.91
C THR A 114 -3.73 -3.72 -8.84
N ARG A 115 -4.59 -3.39 -7.87
CA ARG A 115 -5.07 -2.02 -7.65
C ARG A 115 -3.94 -1.08 -7.24
N LEU A 116 -3.08 -1.50 -6.31
CA LEU A 116 -1.92 -0.71 -5.92
C LEU A 116 -0.98 -0.47 -7.11
N PHE A 117 -0.60 -1.52 -7.83
CA PHE A 117 0.41 -1.45 -8.89
C PHE A 117 -0.03 -0.59 -10.08
N ALA A 118 -1.33 -0.60 -10.41
CA ALA A 118 -1.90 0.24 -11.45
C ALA A 118 -1.80 1.75 -11.13
N ASN A 119 -1.70 2.10 -9.84
CA ASN A 119 -1.75 3.48 -9.37
C ASN A 119 -0.40 4.03 -8.86
N ILE A 120 0.64 3.20 -8.70
CA ILE A 120 1.98 3.71 -8.33
C ILE A 120 2.75 4.25 -9.55
N PRO A 121 3.67 5.22 -9.36
CA PRO A 121 4.39 5.87 -10.45
C PRO A 121 5.15 4.90 -11.36
N ALA A 122 5.12 5.16 -12.68
CA ALA A 122 5.75 4.30 -13.68
C ALA A 122 7.28 4.17 -13.51
N ILE A 123 7.95 5.17 -12.92
CA ILE A 123 9.40 5.21 -12.67
C ILE A 123 9.89 4.08 -11.73
N VAL A 124 8.99 3.38 -11.05
CA VAL A 124 9.31 2.23 -10.20
C VAL A 124 9.61 0.97 -11.04
N PHE A 125 9.02 0.86 -12.23
CA PHE A 125 9.01 -0.37 -13.03
C PHE A 125 10.11 -0.36 -14.11
N PRO A 126 10.48 -1.55 -14.63
CA PRO A 126 11.39 -1.65 -15.77
C PRO A 126 10.90 -0.85 -16.98
N THR A 127 11.85 -0.24 -17.68
CA THR A 127 11.62 0.43 -18.98
C THR A 127 12.29 -0.30 -20.14
N THR A 128 13.14 -1.29 -19.85
CA THR A 128 13.84 -2.15 -20.80
C THR A 128 13.77 -3.59 -20.33
N ASP A 129 14.11 -4.53 -21.22
CA ASP A 129 14.29 -5.94 -20.87
C ASP A 129 15.30 -6.07 -19.72
N CYS A 130 14.94 -6.81 -18.67
CA CYS A 130 15.81 -7.03 -17.53
C CYS A 130 15.45 -8.31 -16.76
N THR A 131 16.34 -8.69 -15.86
CA THR A 131 16.08 -9.69 -14.84
C THR A 131 15.31 -9.07 -13.68
N CYS A 132 14.21 -9.70 -13.29
CA CYS A 132 13.39 -9.34 -12.12
C CYS A 132 13.56 -10.41 -11.03
N LEU A 133 13.45 -10.02 -9.75
CA LEU A 133 13.49 -10.94 -8.62
C LEU A 133 12.28 -10.73 -7.71
N ASP A 134 11.51 -11.79 -7.47
CA ASP A 134 10.43 -11.82 -6.48
C ASP A 134 10.85 -12.66 -5.27
N LEU A 135 11.03 -12.00 -4.13
CA LEU A 135 11.43 -12.64 -2.87
C LEU A 135 10.20 -13.12 -2.10
N GLY A 136 10.21 -14.39 -1.68
CA GLY A 136 9.06 -15.00 -1.01
C GLY A 136 7.87 -15.12 -1.96
N SER A 137 8.15 -15.57 -3.20
CA SER A 137 7.21 -15.47 -4.31
C SER A 137 5.91 -16.26 -4.09
N GLY A 138 5.93 -17.29 -3.24
CA GLY A 138 4.81 -18.17 -2.99
C GLY A 138 4.22 -18.68 -4.31
N PRO A 139 2.92 -18.50 -4.55
CA PRO A 139 2.27 -18.87 -5.82
C PRO A 139 2.33 -17.74 -6.86
N LEU A 140 3.46 -17.04 -6.98
CA LEU A 140 3.74 -15.99 -7.98
C LEU A 140 2.68 -14.87 -8.00
N THR A 141 2.19 -14.50 -6.82
CA THR A 141 1.08 -13.54 -6.71
C THR A 141 1.49 -12.14 -7.18
N VAL A 142 2.72 -11.72 -6.87
CA VAL A 142 3.24 -10.41 -7.29
C VAL A 142 3.40 -10.35 -8.80
N VAL A 143 4.02 -11.37 -9.41
CA VAL A 143 4.20 -11.48 -10.86
C VAL A 143 2.85 -11.42 -11.59
N THR A 144 1.87 -12.20 -11.11
CA THR A 144 0.51 -12.22 -11.67
C THR A 144 -0.20 -10.87 -11.50
N ALA A 145 -0.08 -10.23 -10.33
CA ALA A 145 -0.68 -8.91 -10.10
C ALA A 145 -0.05 -7.82 -10.98
N LEU A 146 1.26 -7.85 -11.20
CA LEU A 146 1.98 -6.93 -12.09
C LEU A 146 1.54 -7.11 -13.54
N TRP A 147 1.43 -8.35 -14.01
CA TRP A 147 0.93 -8.67 -15.36
C TRP A 147 -0.47 -8.10 -15.60
N LEU A 148 -1.34 -8.17 -14.60
CA LEU A 148 -2.69 -7.63 -14.63
C LEU A 148 -2.74 -6.11 -14.52
N ALA A 149 -1.87 -5.51 -13.72
CA ALA A 149 -1.92 -4.08 -13.40
C ALA A 149 -1.26 -3.20 -14.44
N ARG A 150 -0.23 -3.71 -15.14
CA ARG A 150 0.65 -2.92 -16.00
C ARG A 150 0.79 -3.56 -17.39
N PRO A 151 -0.25 -3.52 -18.24
CA PRO A 151 -0.23 -4.13 -19.57
C PRO A 151 0.93 -3.66 -20.45
N GLU A 152 1.42 -2.44 -20.26
CA GLU A 152 2.56 -1.89 -21.01
C GLU A 152 3.87 -2.64 -20.74
N LEU A 153 4.03 -3.28 -19.57
CA LEU A 153 5.21 -4.09 -19.24
C LEU A 153 5.23 -5.44 -19.94
N ARG A 154 4.09 -5.90 -20.49
CA ARG A 154 4.00 -7.19 -21.21
C ARG A 154 4.84 -7.20 -22.49
N LYS A 155 5.15 -6.03 -23.05
CA LYS A 155 6.01 -5.87 -24.23
C LYS A 155 7.50 -6.06 -23.95
N LEU A 156 7.90 -6.03 -22.67
CA LEU A 156 9.27 -6.25 -22.26
C LEU A 156 9.55 -7.74 -22.06
N LYS A 157 10.72 -8.20 -22.46
CA LYS A 157 11.21 -9.56 -22.22
C LYS A 157 11.79 -9.67 -20.81
N LEU A 158 10.91 -9.64 -19.83
CA LEU A 158 11.30 -9.79 -18.43
C LEU A 158 11.56 -11.26 -18.08
N THR A 159 12.67 -11.52 -17.40
CA THR A 159 12.94 -12.83 -16.79
C THR A 159 12.76 -12.73 -15.28
N TRP A 160 11.75 -13.41 -14.75
CA TRP A 160 11.42 -13.42 -13.32
C TRP A 160 12.08 -14.58 -12.60
N TYR A 161 13.03 -14.25 -11.73
CA TYR A 161 13.51 -15.18 -10.71
C TYR A 161 12.52 -15.15 -9.54
N CYS A 162 11.76 -16.23 -9.38
CA CYS A 162 10.83 -16.39 -8.26
C CYS A 162 11.55 -17.21 -7.18
N LEU A 163 11.87 -16.58 -6.05
CA LEU A 163 12.59 -17.21 -4.93
C LEU A 163 11.62 -17.54 -3.80
N ASP A 164 11.49 -18.83 -3.47
CA ASP A 164 10.68 -19.29 -2.34
C ASP A 164 11.20 -20.62 -1.78
N VAL A 165 10.87 -20.91 -0.52
CA VAL A 165 11.19 -22.20 0.12
C VAL A 165 10.31 -23.34 -0.41
N SER A 166 9.09 -23.04 -0.86
CA SER A 166 8.13 -24.02 -1.39
C SER A 166 8.18 -24.10 -2.91
N ALA A 167 8.85 -25.12 -3.42
CA ALA A 167 8.85 -25.42 -4.86
C ALA A 167 7.45 -25.74 -5.40
N ASN A 168 6.59 -26.37 -4.59
CA ASN A 168 5.22 -26.71 -4.97
C ASN A 168 4.36 -25.46 -5.15
N SER A 169 4.52 -24.47 -4.26
CA SER A 169 3.83 -23.19 -4.37
C SER A 169 4.22 -22.46 -5.65
N MET A 170 5.52 -22.37 -5.93
CA MET A 170 6.01 -21.70 -7.15
C MET A 170 5.59 -22.43 -8.43
N ALA A 171 5.62 -23.76 -8.45
CA ALA A 171 5.18 -24.54 -9.60
C ALA A 171 3.70 -24.26 -9.92
N LEU A 172 2.84 -24.35 -8.91
CA LEU A 172 1.42 -24.02 -9.06
C LEU A 172 1.20 -22.55 -9.44
N GLY A 173 1.99 -21.64 -8.86
CA GLY A 173 1.96 -20.22 -9.21
C GLY A 173 2.31 -19.94 -10.67
N GLU A 174 3.29 -20.66 -11.22
CA GLU A 174 3.66 -20.58 -12.64
C GLU A 174 2.51 -21.02 -13.53
N ASP A 175 1.86 -22.16 -13.23
CA ASP A 175 0.70 -22.62 -14.00
C ASP A 175 -0.48 -21.63 -13.96
N ILE A 176 -0.71 -20.99 -12.80
CA ILE A 176 -1.72 -19.94 -12.63
C ILE A 176 -1.36 -18.71 -13.46
N PHE A 177 -0.11 -18.25 -13.38
CA PHE A 177 0.38 -17.10 -14.14
C PHE A 177 0.23 -17.33 -15.65
N LEU A 178 0.66 -18.49 -16.15
CA LEU A 178 0.53 -18.85 -17.57
C LEU A 178 -0.95 -18.88 -18.01
N SER A 179 -1.83 -19.41 -17.16
CA SER A 179 -3.28 -19.42 -17.44
C SER A 179 -3.90 -18.02 -17.45
N VAL A 180 -3.40 -17.10 -16.63
CA VAL A 180 -3.77 -15.68 -16.66
C VAL A 180 -3.24 -15.01 -17.93
N ALA A 181 -1.96 -15.20 -18.25
CA ALA A 181 -1.33 -14.62 -19.44
C ALA A 181 -2.01 -15.06 -20.74
N ALA A 182 -2.36 -16.34 -20.85
CA ALA A 182 -3.09 -16.89 -22.00
C ALA A 182 -4.44 -16.18 -22.26
N ARG A 183 -5.11 -15.65 -21.22
CA ARG A 183 -6.36 -14.89 -21.36
C ARG A 183 -6.17 -13.46 -21.88
N THR A 184 -4.92 -12.98 -21.90
CA THR A 184 -4.57 -11.64 -22.38
C THR A 184 -4.04 -11.63 -23.81
N GLY A 185 -3.77 -12.81 -24.40
CA GLY A 185 -3.30 -12.94 -25.78
C GLY A 185 -1.85 -12.51 -26.04
N GLU A 186 -1.09 -12.18 -24.99
CA GLU A 186 0.31 -11.75 -25.06
C GLU A 186 1.27 -12.88 -24.64
N GLU A 187 2.52 -12.84 -25.11
CA GLU A 187 3.56 -13.81 -24.74
C GLU A 187 3.93 -13.66 -23.25
N PRO A 188 3.83 -14.72 -22.42
CA PRO A 188 4.12 -14.62 -21.01
C PRO A 188 5.60 -14.31 -20.75
N TRP A 189 5.89 -13.60 -19.66
CA TRP A 189 7.26 -13.46 -19.18
C TRP A 189 7.91 -14.80 -18.85
N HIS A 190 9.23 -14.86 -18.96
CA HIS A 190 9.98 -16.06 -18.63
C HIS A 190 10.10 -16.23 -17.10
N ILE A 191 9.73 -17.40 -16.58
CA ILE A 191 9.79 -17.72 -15.16
C ILE A 191 10.97 -18.65 -14.85
N VAL A 192 11.78 -18.26 -13.88
CA VAL A 192 12.86 -19.07 -13.31
C VAL A 192 12.57 -19.30 -11.83
N ARG A 193 12.14 -20.51 -11.47
CA ARG A 193 11.89 -20.88 -10.07
C ARG A 193 13.20 -21.21 -9.35
N VAL A 194 13.44 -20.56 -8.21
CA VAL A 194 14.60 -20.80 -7.36
C VAL A 194 14.11 -21.27 -6.00
N LYS A 195 14.37 -22.54 -5.66
CA LYS A 195 14.05 -23.06 -4.33
C LYS A 195 15.13 -22.61 -3.34
N GLY A 196 14.76 -21.78 -2.38
CA GLY A 196 15.69 -21.30 -1.36
C GLY A 196 15.08 -20.26 -0.42
N ALA A 197 15.72 -20.06 0.72
CA ALA A 197 15.36 -19.01 1.65
C ALA A 197 15.94 -17.65 1.21
N PHE A 198 15.46 -16.56 1.81
CA PHE A 198 16.09 -15.24 1.67
C PHE A 198 17.58 -15.31 2.01
N GLY A 199 18.44 -14.85 1.11
CA GLY A 199 19.90 -15.02 1.18
C GLY A 199 20.47 -16.04 0.18
N THR A 200 19.63 -16.88 -0.45
CA THR A 200 20.04 -17.79 -1.52
C THR A 200 20.60 -17.01 -2.70
N ALA A 201 21.77 -17.40 -3.21
CA ALA A 201 22.41 -16.74 -4.34
C ALA A 201 21.56 -16.88 -5.62
N ILE A 202 21.51 -15.81 -6.41
CA ILE A 202 20.90 -15.79 -7.74
C ILE A 202 21.99 -15.56 -8.79
N LYS A 203 21.76 -16.07 -10.00
CA LYS A 203 22.79 -16.06 -11.07
C LYS A 203 23.07 -14.67 -11.62
N GLN A 204 22.08 -13.79 -11.61
CA GLN A 204 22.14 -12.46 -12.19
C GLN A 204 21.55 -11.45 -11.20
N LYS A 205 22.11 -10.25 -11.19
CA LYS A 205 21.52 -9.15 -10.44
C LYS A 205 20.21 -8.72 -11.11
N ALA A 206 19.24 -8.31 -10.29
CA ALA A 206 17.94 -7.89 -10.77
C ALA A 206 17.91 -6.38 -11.02
N GLY A 207 17.38 -5.97 -12.18
CA GLY A 207 17.02 -4.59 -12.50
C GLY A 207 15.68 -4.16 -11.86
N PHE A 208 14.93 -5.12 -11.33
CA PHE A 208 13.72 -4.86 -10.54
C PHE A 208 13.52 -5.93 -9.46
N LEU A 209 13.28 -5.51 -8.22
CA LEU A 209 13.07 -6.42 -7.09
C LEU A 209 11.72 -6.19 -6.43
N THR A 210 11.00 -7.27 -6.19
CA THR A 210 9.76 -7.27 -5.44
C THR A 210 9.82 -8.18 -4.22
N CYS A 211 9.03 -7.85 -3.22
CA CYS A 211 8.82 -8.67 -2.03
C CYS A 211 7.45 -8.34 -1.44
N ALA A 212 6.55 -9.31 -1.34
CA ALA A 212 5.22 -9.09 -0.79
C ALA A 212 4.83 -10.12 0.27
N ASN A 213 4.52 -9.65 1.48
CA ASN A 213 4.12 -10.47 2.63
C ASN A 213 5.15 -11.55 3.00
N MET A 214 6.45 -11.21 2.97
CA MET A 214 7.53 -12.12 3.37
C MET A 214 8.25 -11.65 4.64
N PHE A 215 8.59 -10.35 4.75
CA PHE A 215 9.35 -9.87 5.91
C PHE A 215 8.53 -9.95 7.19
N ASN A 216 7.21 -9.75 7.11
CA ASN A 216 6.32 -9.99 8.24
C ASN A 216 6.40 -11.43 8.80
N GLU A 217 6.77 -12.42 7.97
CA GLU A 217 6.97 -13.81 8.41
C GLU A 217 8.37 -14.02 8.98
N LEU A 218 9.40 -13.47 8.33
CA LEU A 218 10.77 -13.55 8.83
C LEU A 218 10.96 -12.83 10.18
N ASP A 219 10.32 -11.68 10.35
CA ASP A 219 10.34 -10.91 11.60
C ASP A 219 9.65 -11.66 12.75
N GLN A 220 8.76 -12.61 12.47
CA GLN A 220 8.15 -13.44 13.51
C GLN A 220 9.08 -14.56 13.97
N ALA A 221 10.00 -15.00 13.12
CA ALA A 221 10.96 -16.04 13.43
C ALA A 221 12.26 -15.50 14.05
N SER A 222 12.36 -14.19 14.28
CA SER A 222 13.58 -13.53 14.77
C SER A 222 13.34 -12.80 16.10
N ASP A 223 14.25 -13.03 17.05
CA ASP A 223 14.31 -12.29 18.32
C ASP A 223 15.17 -11.02 18.23
N MET A 224 15.75 -10.73 17.06
CA MET A 224 16.61 -9.57 16.85
C MET A 224 15.81 -8.26 16.89
N PRO A 225 16.38 -7.16 17.41
CA PRO A 225 15.74 -5.86 17.28
C PRO A 225 15.54 -5.48 15.80
N PRO A 226 14.40 -4.85 15.44
CA PRO A 226 14.07 -4.51 14.06
C PRO A 226 15.16 -3.74 13.33
N GLU A 227 15.90 -2.86 14.03
CA GLU A 227 16.99 -2.06 13.48
C GLU A 227 18.14 -2.93 12.97
N PHE A 228 18.52 -3.98 13.68
CA PHE A 228 19.58 -4.89 13.23
C PHE A 228 19.08 -5.82 12.12
N GLN A 229 17.85 -6.32 12.25
CA GLN A 229 17.26 -7.22 11.27
C GLN A 229 17.10 -6.56 9.90
N THR A 230 16.57 -5.33 9.88
CA THR A 230 16.41 -4.54 8.65
C THR A 230 17.72 -4.11 8.01
N LYS A 231 18.81 -3.99 8.78
CA LYS A 231 20.14 -3.78 8.21
C LYS A 231 20.57 -4.97 7.35
N LYS A 232 20.39 -6.19 7.86
CA LYS A 232 20.69 -7.43 7.13
C LYS A 232 19.81 -7.58 5.88
N TYR A 233 18.52 -7.28 6.00
CA TYR A 233 17.61 -7.30 4.85
C TYR A 233 18.05 -6.32 3.77
N TYR A 234 18.40 -5.10 4.15
CA TYR A 234 18.86 -4.08 3.23
C TYR A 234 20.16 -4.48 2.51
N GLU A 235 21.18 -4.91 3.25
CA GLU A 235 22.45 -5.38 2.68
C GLU A 235 22.24 -6.54 1.70
N GLN A 236 21.33 -7.45 2.01
CA GLN A 236 21.02 -8.57 1.15
C GLN A 236 20.23 -8.15 -0.11
N ILE A 237 19.27 -7.23 0.00
CA ILE A 237 18.58 -6.61 -1.15
C ILE A 237 19.61 -5.96 -2.09
N GLN A 238 20.55 -5.19 -1.54
CA GLN A 238 21.61 -4.53 -2.33
C GLN A 238 22.52 -5.54 -3.07
N ARG A 239 22.73 -6.74 -2.52
CA ARG A 239 23.47 -7.81 -3.20
C ARG A 239 22.70 -8.40 -4.37
N TYR A 240 21.38 -8.46 -4.27
CA TYR A 240 20.51 -8.96 -5.34
C TYR A 240 20.31 -7.95 -6.47
N CYS A 241 20.32 -6.66 -6.16
CA CYS A 241 19.98 -5.62 -7.12
C CYS A 241 21.18 -5.15 -7.94
N GLU A 242 20.90 -4.77 -9.18
CA GLU A 242 21.69 -3.80 -9.92
C GLU A 242 21.65 -2.44 -9.21
N LYS A 243 22.65 -1.59 -9.47
CA LYS A 243 22.80 -0.30 -8.77
C LYS A 243 21.56 0.58 -8.87
N ASP A 244 20.85 0.50 -10.00
CA ASP A 244 19.78 1.39 -10.40
C ASP A 244 18.39 0.72 -10.37
N ALA A 245 18.30 -0.49 -9.80
CA ALA A 245 17.10 -1.30 -9.84
C ALA A 245 15.92 -0.68 -9.09
N GLY A 246 14.72 -0.72 -9.66
CA GLY A 246 13.50 -0.40 -8.92
C GLY A 246 13.24 -1.43 -7.82
N VAL A 247 12.69 -1.01 -6.68
CA VAL A 247 12.38 -1.92 -5.56
C VAL A 247 10.97 -1.69 -5.04
N LEU A 248 10.15 -2.74 -4.97
CA LEU A 248 8.79 -2.68 -4.47
C LEU A 248 8.59 -3.66 -3.31
N LEU A 249 8.37 -3.12 -2.12
CA LEU A 249 8.16 -3.91 -0.90
C LEU A 249 6.75 -3.67 -0.39
N VAL A 250 5.96 -4.74 -0.23
CA VAL A 250 4.56 -4.68 0.23
C VAL A 250 4.36 -5.62 1.40
N GLU A 251 3.71 -5.15 2.45
CA GLU A 251 3.46 -5.94 3.65
C GLU A 251 2.02 -5.73 4.15
N PRO A 252 1.51 -6.60 5.04
CA PRO A 252 0.25 -6.36 5.72
C PRO A 252 0.27 -5.02 6.49
N GLY A 253 -0.88 -4.36 6.58
CA GLY A 253 -1.05 -3.05 7.24
C GLY A 253 -0.96 -3.08 8.77
N VAL A 254 0.05 -3.74 9.33
CA VAL A 254 0.23 -3.95 10.78
C VAL A 254 1.46 -3.21 11.32
N PRO A 255 1.48 -2.84 12.62
CA PRO A 255 2.56 -2.04 13.20
C PRO A 255 3.99 -2.57 12.97
N LYS A 256 4.21 -3.88 13.17
CA LYS A 256 5.55 -4.49 13.02
C LYS A 256 6.05 -4.39 11.58
N ALA A 257 5.22 -4.75 10.61
CA ALA A 257 5.54 -4.64 9.18
C ALA A 257 5.83 -3.20 8.76
N ALA A 258 4.99 -2.24 9.20
CA ALA A 258 5.21 -0.83 8.94
C ALA A 258 6.54 -0.32 9.53
N ARG A 259 6.96 -0.84 10.69
CA ARG A 259 8.28 -0.55 11.26
C ARG A 259 9.41 -1.04 10.36
N THR A 260 9.35 -2.29 9.91
CA THR A 260 10.31 -2.88 8.98
C THR A 260 10.43 -2.06 7.70
N LEU A 261 9.30 -1.71 7.08
CA LEU A 261 9.28 -0.88 5.88
C LEU A 261 9.82 0.54 6.12
N SER A 262 9.49 1.18 7.24
CA SER A 262 10.02 2.52 7.56
C SER A 262 11.54 2.53 7.74
N LEU A 263 12.10 1.47 8.31
CA LEU A 263 13.52 1.29 8.50
C LEU A 263 14.26 0.99 7.20
N LEU A 264 13.63 0.25 6.28
CA LEU A 264 14.16 0.02 4.93
C LEU A 264 14.10 1.32 4.11
N ARG A 265 12.99 2.07 4.19
CA ARG A 265 12.85 3.41 3.58
C ARG A 265 14.00 4.32 3.98
N THR A 266 14.29 4.44 5.27
CA THR A 266 15.37 5.29 5.78
C THR A 266 16.74 4.88 5.23
N ARG A 267 16.97 3.59 4.99
CA ARG A 267 18.24 3.10 4.43
C ARG A 267 18.37 3.45 2.95
N PHE A 268 17.31 3.24 2.17
CA PHE A 268 17.29 3.66 0.77
C PHE A 268 17.57 5.17 0.64
N ILE A 269 16.90 6.01 1.45
CA ILE A 269 17.11 7.47 1.43
C ILE A 269 18.55 7.84 1.82
N LYS A 270 19.12 7.20 2.85
CA LYS A 270 20.51 7.44 3.27
C LYS A 270 21.54 7.08 2.19
N ASP A 271 21.22 6.11 1.35
CA ASP A 271 22.05 5.72 0.20
C ASP A 271 21.72 6.53 -1.08
N GLY A 272 20.99 7.65 -0.94
CA GLY A 272 20.68 8.57 -2.04
C GLY A 272 19.57 8.08 -2.98
N ARG A 273 18.78 7.07 -2.60
CA ARG A 273 17.67 6.57 -3.39
C ARG A 273 16.37 7.31 -3.08
N THR A 274 15.57 7.57 -4.11
CA THR A 274 14.27 8.22 -3.99
C THR A 274 13.14 7.22 -3.76
N ILE A 275 12.20 7.59 -2.90
CA ILE A 275 10.97 6.84 -2.64
C ILE A 275 9.87 7.43 -3.53
N ALA A 276 9.48 6.71 -4.58
CA ALA A 276 8.44 7.12 -5.53
C ALA A 276 7.05 7.20 -4.86
N ALA A 277 6.78 6.25 -3.96
CA ALA A 277 5.53 6.13 -3.23
C ALA A 277 5.74 5.28 -1.96
N PRO A 278 4.90 5.41 -0.93
CA PRO A 278 3.78 6.36 -0.79
C PRO A 278 4.21 7.73 -0.23
N CYS A 279 5.44 7.84 0.28
CA CYS A 279 5.91 8.99 1.02
C CYS A 279 6.08 10.22 0.11
N PRO A 280 5.46 11.38 0.44
CA PRO A 280 5.60 12.59 -0.37
C PRO A 280 6.84 13.43 -0.02
N HIS A 281 7.76 12.89 0.78
CA HIS A 281 8.94 13.60 1.30
C HIS A 281 10.05 12.61 1.70
N ALA A 282 11.25 13.14 1.96
CA ALA A 282 12.43 12.37 2.40
C ALA A 282 12.70 12.42 3.91
N GLU A 283 12.03 13.30 4.66
CA GLU A 283 12.17 13.42 6.13
C GLU A 283 11.85 12.13 6.91
N GLU A 284 12.09 12.15 8.23
CA GLU A 284 11.71 11.06 9.13
C GLU A 284 10.22 10.71 8.98
N CYS A 285 9.91 9.41 8.91
CA CYS A 285 8.53 8.97 8.72
C CYS A 285 7.70 9.24 10.00
N PRO A 286 6.65 10.09 9.93
CA PRO A 286 5.82 10.40 11.10
C PRO A 286 4.96 9.22 11.59
N MET A 287 4.88 8.17 10.78
CA MET A 287 4.11 6.96 11.07
C MET A 287 5.02 5.72 10.96
N SER A 288 6.20 5.79 11.59
CA SER A 288 7.25 4.78 11.49
C SER A 288 6.91 3.43 12.15
N GLY A 289 5.77 3.29 12.81
CA GLY A 289 5.40 2.05 13.51
C GLY A 289 6.25 1.75 14.75
N PHE A 290 7.19 2.63 15.12
CA PHE A 290 8.03 2.46 16.29
C PHE A 290 7.18 2.32 17.57
N LYS A 291 7.29 1.20 18.28
CA LYS A 291 6.48 0.88 19.47
C LYS A 291 4.95 0.98 19.27
N ALA A 292 4.44 1.05 18.04
CA ALA A 292 2.99 1.16 17.81
C ALA A 292 2.24 -0.12 18.25
N TYR A 293 2.92 -1.28 18.25
CA TYR A 293 2.37 -2.54 18.75
C TYR A 293 2.25 -2.63 20.28
N THR A 294 2.82 -1.70 21.04
CA THR A 294 2.78 -1.72 22.52
C THR A 294 1.67 -0.84 23.09
N GLY A 295 0.73 -0.37 22.25
CA GLY A 295 -0.30 0.60 22.67
C GLY A 295 0.20 2.03 22.87
N SER A 296 1.41 2.36 22.37
CA SER A 296 1.91 3.74 22.40
C SER A 296 1.09 4.69 21.49
N LYS A 297 1.27 6.01 21.66
CA LYS A 297 0.63 7.00 20.78
C LYS A 297 1.17 6.99 19.34
N ASN A 298 2.29 6.31 19.10
CA ASN A 298 2.95 6.26 17.81
C ASN A 298 2.04 5.61 16.75
N LYS A 299 2.05 6.21 15.57
CA LYS A 299 1.25 5.75 14.43
C LYS A 299 2.08 4.85 13.53
N TRP A 300 1.40 4.06 12.71
CA TRP A 300 2.03 3.25 11.68
C TRP A 300 1.39 3.52 10.33
N CYS A 301 2.22 3.66 9.30
CA CYS A 301 1.78 3.94 7.95
C CYS A 301 1.09 2.69 7.39
N ASN A 302 -0.21 2.78 7.16
CA ASN A 302 -0.99 1.77 6.47
C ASN A 302 -2.05 2.47 5.61
N PHE A 303 -2.45 1.81 4.55
CA PHE A 303 -3.45 2.29 3.63
C PHE A 303 -4.57 1.27 3.52
N ALA A 304 -5.80 1.76 3.35
CA ALA A 304 -6.96 0.91 3.35
C ALA A 304 -8.02 1.39 2.36
N PHE A 305 -8.57 0.49 1.56
CA PHE A 305 -9.66 0.78 0.64
C PHE A 305 -10.83 -0.18 0.85
N SER A 306 -12.04 0.25 0.47
CA SER A 306 -13.25 -0.57 0.55
C SER A 306 -13.17 -1.73 -0.44
N THR A 307 -13.68 -2.90 -0.03
CA THR A 307 -13.69 -4.11 -0.87
C THR A 307 -15.07 -4.44 -1.45
N GLU A 308 -16.00 -3.48 -1.43
CA GLU A 308 -17.35 -3.62 -2.02
C GLU A 308 -17.32 -3.97 -3.51
N ASP A 309 -16.30 -3.50 -4.22
CA ASP A 309 -16.11 -3.74 -5.66
C ASP A 309 -15.23 -4.95 -5.97
N ALA A 310 -14.84 -5.74 -4.95
CA ALA A 310 -14.15 -7.01 -5.13
C ALA A 310 -15.08 -8.05 -5.78
N PRO A 311 -14.54 -9.11 -6.42
CA PRO A 311 -15.34 -10.14 -7.06
C PRO A 311 -16.44 -10.73 -6.15
N ALA A 312 -17.69 -10.74 -6.63
CA ALA A 312 -18.83 -11.17 -5.83
C ALA A 312 -18.70 -12.61 -5.30
N LYS A 313 -18.10 -13.52 -6.09
CA LYS A 313 -17.81 -14.90 -5.66
C LYS A 313 -16.80 -14.92 -4.51
N LEU A 314 -15.78 -14.07 -4.54
CA LEU A 314 -14.77 -13.94 -3.47
C LEU A 314 -15.38 -13.35 -2.18
N GLN A 315 -16.28 -12.38 -2.31
CA GLN A 315 -17.02 -11.84 -1.16
C GLN A 315 -17.89 -12.92 -0.51
N LYS A 316 -18.67 -13.66 -1.30
CA LYS A 316 -19.48 -14.81 -0.82
C LYS A 316 -18.62 -15.87 -0.13
N LEU A 317 -17.47 -16.21 -0.71
CA LEU A 317 -16.52 -17.16 -0.12
C LEU A 317 -15.96 -16.64 1.22
N SER A 318 -15.70 -15.34 1.33
CA SER A 318 -15.26 -14.70 2.57
C SER A 318 -16.29 -14.80 3.68
N VAL A 319 -17.57 -14.57 3.35
CA VAL A 319 -18.69 -14.75 4.30
C VAL A 319 -18.80 -16.22 4.72
N ALA A 320 -18.77 -17.15 3.77
CA ALA A 320 -18.86 -18.58 4.04
C ALA A 320 -17.70 -19.09 4.92
N ALA A 321 -16.48 -18.57 4.72
CA ALA A 321 -15.30 -18.88 5.53
C ALA A 321 -15.30 -18.17 6.91
N LYS A 322 -16.31 -17.35 7.21
CA LYS A 322 -16.39 -16.49 8.42
C LYS A 322 -15.23 -15.51 8.54
N LEU A 323 -14.77 -15.00 7.40
CA LEU A 323 -13.71 -14.00 7.27
C LEU A 323 -14.18 -12.85 6.36
N PRO A 324 -15.33 -12.20 6.65
CA PRO A 324 -15.79 -11.08 5.83
C PRO A 324 -14.71 -9.99 5.76
N LYS A 325 -14.55 -9.39 4.59
CA LYS A 325 -13.63 -8.27 4.38
C LYS A 325 -14.46 -7.10 3.89
N GLU A 326 -14.58 -6.09 4.73
CA GLU A 326 -15.13 -4.78 4.35
C GLU A 326 -14.04 -3.88 3.79
N ARG A 327 -12.80 -4.13 4.22
CA ARG A 327 -11.64 -3.34 3.85
C ARG A 327 -10.44 -4.24 3.60
N ALA A 328 -9.62 -3.82 2.65
CA ALA A 328 -8.29 -4.38 2.44
C ALA A 328 -7.25 -3.37 2.89
N THR A 329 -6.27 -3.82 3.67
CA THR A 329 -5.21 -2.95 4.21
C THR A 329 -3.83 -3.42 3.77
N LEU A 330 -2.90 -2.50 3.56
CA LEU A 330 -1.50 -2.79 3.25
C LEU A 330 -0.57 -1.66 3.71
N SER A 331 0.71 -1.98 3.82
CA SER A 331 1.81 -1.02 3.91
C SER A 331 2.78 -1.31 2.78
N PHE A 332 3.41 -0.30 2.19
CA PHE A 332 4.39 -0.54 1.15
C PHE A 332 5.41 0.60 1.06
N ILE A 333 6.52 0.34 0.38
CA ILE A 333 7.39 1.36 -0.19
C ILE A 333 7.77 0.97 -1.62
N ALA A 334 7.84 1.96 -2.49
CA ALA A 334 8.29 1.83 -3.86
C ALA A 334 9.49 2.76 -4.06
N VAL A 335 10.64 2.20 -4.39
CA VAL A 335 11.89 2.90 -4.67
C VAL A 335 12.00 3.06 -6.18
N GLU A 336 12.28 4.28 -6.63
CA GLU A 336 12.45 4.59 -8.05
C GLU A 336 13.59 3.75 -8.65
N ALA A 337 13.42 3.27 -9.89
CA ALA A 337 14.55 2.86 -10.69
C ALA A 337 15.34 4.13 -11.07
N ALA A 338 16.66 4.12 -10.91
CA ALA A 338 17.44 5.28 -11.31
C ALA A 338 17.51 5.29 -12.86
N THR A 339 16.75 6.20 -13.47
CA THR A 339 16.89 6.47 -14.89
C THR A 339 18.17 7.27 -15.12
N SER A 340 18.95 6.91 -16.15
CA SER A 340 20.03 7.77 -16.63
C SER A 340 19.43 9.12 -17.03
N ALA A 341 19.65 10.12 -16.17
CA ALA A 341 19.43 11.54 -16.40
C ALA A 341 18.05 11.95 -16.95
N VAL A 342 17.11 12.22 -16.05
CA VAL A 342 16.58 13.59 -16.04
C VAL A 342 17.44 14.33 -15.04
N VAL A 343 18.39 15.11 -15.55
CA VAL A 343 18.99 16.20 -14.79
C VAL A 343 17.78 16.99 -14.29
N SER A 344 17.47 16.87 -13.01
CA SER A 344 16.75 17.93 -12.33
C SER A 344 17.66 19.14 -12.48
N THR A 345 17.43 19.92 -13.54
CA THR A 345 17.89 21.30 -13.59
C THR A 345 17.39 21.88 -12.29
N GLY A 346 18.32 22.19 -11.39
CA GLY A 346 18.04 22.81 -10.11
C GLY A 346 17.30 24.10 -10.39
N SER A 347 15.98 24.01 -10.47
CA SER A 347 15.10 25.13 -10.26
C SER A 347 15.01 25.25 -8.76
N THR A 348 15.87 26.09 -8.19
CA THR A 348 15.77 26.62 -6.84
C THR A 348 14.56 27.56 -6.72
N THR A 349 13.44 27.18 -7.32
CA THR A 349 12.14 27.75 -7.02
C THR A 349 11.62 26.99 -5.82
N VAL A 350 11.61 27.63 -4.66
CA VAL A 350 10.88 27.16 -3.48
C VAL A 350 9.44 26.92 -3.93
N SER A 351 9.06 25.68 -4.24
CA SER A 351 7.68 25.37 -4.55
C SER A 351 6.91 25.55 -3.24
N THR A 352 6.04 26.56 -3.21
CA THR A 352 5.14 26.79 -2.06
C THR A 352 4.11 25.67 -1.88
N GLU A 353 4.09 24.69 -2.80
CA GLU A 353 3.21 23.54 -2.80
C GLU A 353 3.78 22.41 -1.93
N THR A 354 2.99 22.02 -0.94
CA THR A 354 3.25 20.89 -0.04
C THR A 354 2.47 19.69 -0.52
N SER A 355 3.17 18.58 -0.74
CA SER A 355 2.56 17.28 -1.02
C SER A 355 2.12 16.60 0.28
N ILE A 356 0.88 16.13 0.30
CA ILE A 356 0.21 15.52 1.46
C ILE A 356 -0.34 14.17 1.04
N ARG A 357 0.04 13.11 1.77
CA ARG A 357 -0.50 11.75 1.56
C ARG A 357 -1.49 11.41 2.66
N ILE A 358 -2.76 11.26 2.33
CA ILE A 358 -3.80 10.84 3.28
C ILE A 358 -3.53 9.41 3.76
N ALA A 359 -3.60 9.18 5.06
CA ALA A 359 -3.21 7.92 5.70
C ALA A 359 -4.27 7.39 6.69
N SER A 360 -5.45 7.99 6.74
CA SER A 360 -6.56 7.51 7.56
C SER A 360 -7.91 7.62 6.86
N ASP A 361 -8.90 6.98 7.46
CA ASP A 361 -10.31 7.28 7.20
C ASP A 361 -10.72 8.64 7.76
N LYS A 362 -11.93 9.06 7.36
CA LYS A 362 -12.62 10.23 7.86
C LYS A 362 -12.83 10.13 9.37
N LEU A 363 -12.34 11.15 10.08
CA LEU A 363 -12.58 11.39 11.49
C LEU A 363 -13.66 12.46 11.63
N ARG A 364 -14.58 12.29 12.58
CA ARG A 364 -15.50 13.38 12.94
C ARG A 364 -14.80 14.34 13.89
N LEU A 365 -14.87 15.64 13.59
CA LEU A 365 -14.36 16.70 14.44
C LEU A 365 -15.52 17.58 14.94
N PRO A 366 -15.31 18.36 16.02
CA PRO A 366 -16.28 19.36 16.45
C PRO A 366 -16.62 20.39 15.36
N ASN A 367 -17.66 21.17 15.58
CA ASN A 367 -18.08 22.27 14.70
C ASN A 367 -18.40 21.85 13.26
N TYR A 368 -18.91 20.63 13.08
CA TYR A 368 -19.29 20.09 11.77
C TYR A 368 -18.12 20.05 10.78
N MET A 369 -16.92 19.79 11.29
CA MET A 369 -15.72 19.54 10.51
C MET A 369 -15.45 18.03 10.45
N CYS A 370 -14.71 17.60 9.44
CA CYS A 370 -14.09 16.29 9.40
C CYS A 370 -12.56 16.42 9.34
N GLY A 371 -11.89 15.34 9.74
CA GLY A 371 -10.44 15.25 9.85
C GLY A 371 -9.88 14.04 9.13
N TYR A 372 -8.65 14.14 8.64
CA TYR A 372 -7.89 13.01 8.10
C TYR A 372 -6.43 13.11 8.56
N TYR A 373 -5.87 12.03 9.08
CA TYR A 373 -4.42 12.00 9.31
C TYR A 373 -3.68 11.83 7.99
N ALA A 374 -2.58 12.54 7.84
CA ALA A 374 -1.77 12.53 6.63
C ALA A 374 -0.27 12.57 6.92
N CYS A 375 0.50 12.10 5.95
CA CYS A 375 1.96 12.18 5.90
C CYS A 375 2.38 13.42 5.12
N THR A 376 3.26 14.24 5.71
CA THR A 376 3.78 15.47 5.11
C THR A 376 5.25 15.66 5.48
N GLN A 377 5.96 16.54 4.77
CA GLN A 377 7.32 16.94 5.14
C GLN A 377 7.42 17.56 6.55
N PHE A 378 6.31 18.09 7.09
CA PHE A 378 6.24 18.66 8.44
C PHE A 378 5.94 17.61 9.52
N GLY A 379 5.89 16.32 9.15
CA GLY A 379 5.51 15.22 10.01
C GLY A 379 4.03 14.83 9.88
N LEU A 380 3.45 14.33 10.99
CA LEU A 380 2.05 13.91 11.03
C LEU A 380 1.16 15.14 10.91
N ALA A 381 0.25 15.16 9.95
CA ALA A 381 -0.72 16.23 9.79
C ALA A 381 -2.15 15.74 10.10
N LEU A 382 -3.00 16.64 10.60
CA LEU A 382 -4.44 16.51 10.67
C LEU A 382 -5.04 17.49 9.65
N ILE A 383 -5.48 16.94 8.52
CA ILE A 383 -6.17 17.68 7.47
C ILE A 383 -7.61 17.92 7.92
N LYS A 384 -8.04 19.18 8.00
CA LYS A 384 -9.40 19.56 8.37
C LYS A 384 -10.15 20.11 7.17
N LEU A 385 -11.39 19.64 7.01
CA LEU A 385 -12.31 20.02 5.94
C LEU A 385 -13.71 20.20 6.54
N PRO A 386 -14.59 21.01 5.93
CA PRO A 386 -16.01 21.00 6.27
C PRO A 386 -16.62 19.60 6.08
N ASP A 387 -17.43 19.14 7.05
CA ASP A 387 -18.14 17.86 6.87
C ASP A 387 -19.17 18.00 5.74
N GLU A 388 -19.18 17.07 4.79
CA GLU A 388 -20.12 17.03 3.67
C GLU A 388 -21.61 17.05 4.07
N ASN A 389 -21.93 16.61 5.28
CA ASN A 389 -23.31 16.62 5.82
C ASN A 389 -23.69 17.98 6.42
N ASN A 390 -22.73 18.90 6.52
CA ASN A 390 -22.97 20.23 7.04
C ASN A 390 -23.65 21.11 5.98
N LYS A 391 -24.89 21.51 6.25
CA LYS A 391 -25.64 22.42 5.38
C LYS A 391 -25.22 23.90 5.53
N ARG A 392 -24.39 24.23 6.53
CA ARG A 392 -24.01 25.61 6.88
C ARG A 392 -22.65 26.04 6.33
N LEU A 393 -21.82 25.11 5.86
CA LEU A 393 -20.51 25.39 5.28
C LEU A 393 -20.47 24.96 3.80
N PRO A 394 -19.59 25.56 2.98
CA PRO A 394 -19.33 25.07 1.63
C PRO A 394 -18.94 23.60 1.66
N LYS A 395 -19.43 22.82 0.68
CA LYS A 395 -19.04 21.42 0.55
C LYS A 395 -17.54 21.32 0.28
N PRO A 396 -16.86 20.29 0.82
CA PRO A 396 -15.46 20.10 0.52
C PRO A 396 -15.29 19.84 -0.99
N PRO A 397 -14.21 20.36 -1.59
CA PRO A 397 -13.99 20.30 -3.03
C PRO A 397 -13.72 18.87 -3.55
N PHE A 398 -13.32 17.97 -2.66
CA PHE A 398 -13.13 16.55 -2.92
C PHE A 398 -13.38 15.76 -1.63
N ARG A 399 -13.45 14.43 -1.73
CA ARG A 399 -13.57 13.54 -0.56
C ARG A 399 -12.26 12.75 -0.42
N PRO A 400 -11.36 13.15 0.50
CA PRO A 400 -10.10 12.44 0.67
C PRO A 400 -10.34 10.98 1.05
N GLN A 401 -9.60 10.10 0.41
CA GLN A 401 -9.52 8.68 0.71
C GLN A 401 -8.12 8.29 1.18
N SER A 402 -8.02 7.19 1.92
CA SER A 402 -6.73 6.65 2.33
C SER A 402 -5.86 6.36 1.11
N GLY A 403 -4.67 6.95 1.09
CA GLY A 403 -3.73 6.83 0.00
C GLY A 403 -3.78 7.96 -1.02
N ASP A 404 -4.71 8.91 -0.93
CA ASP A 404 -4.72 10.05 -1.84
C ASP A 404 -3.49 10.95 -1.63
N LEU A 405 -2.85 11.35 -2.73
CA LEU A 405 -1.89 12.45 -2.79
C LEU A 405 -2.66 13.72 -3.14
N ILE A 406 -2.42 14.78 -2.39
CA ILE A 406 -2.91 16.12 -2.70
C ILE A 406 -1.76 17.11 -2.59
N GLN A 407 -1.79 18.15 -3.42
CA GLN A 407 -0.89 19.29 -3.33
C GLN A 407 -1.64 20.52 -2.84
N VAL A 408 -1.08 21.21 -1.85
CA VAL A 408 -1.68 22.41 -1.24
C VAL A 408 -0.64 23.51 -1.05
N LYS A 409 -1.03 24.77 -1.14
CA LYS A 409 -0.12 25.91 -0.92
C LYS A 409 -0.20 26.42 0.50
N ILE A 410 0.87 26.25 1.27
CA ILE A 410 0.90 26.68 2.68
C ILE A 410 1.67 28.00 2.78
N LYS A 411 0.97 29.08 3.16
CA LYS A 411 1.57 30.44 3.26
C LYS A 411 2.58 30.56 4.40
N THR A 412 2.31 29.94 5.54
CA THR A 412 3.09 30.09 6.79
C THR A 412 3.39 28.72 7.42
N PRO A 413 4.27 27.91 6.81
CA PRO A 413 4.53 26.54 7.27
C PRO A 413 5.11 26.46 8.70
N ASP A 414 5.92 27.45 9.10
CA ASP A 414 6.57 27.46 10.42
C ASP A 414 5.62 27.78 11.59
N SER A 415 4.42 28.29 11.29
CA SER A 415 3.43 28.69 12.30
C SER A 415 2.17 27.83 12.28
N LEU A 416 2.23 26.62 11.70
CA LEU A 416 1.08 25.74 11.66
C LEU A 416 0.65 25.31 13.08
N PRO A 417 -0.65 25.44 13.42
CA PRO A 417 -1.14 25.01 14.72
C PRO A 417 -1.00 23.50 14.89
N LYS A 418 -0.92 23.02 16.14
CA LYS A 418 -0.84 21.59 16.45
C LYS A 418 -2.09 21.10 17.15
N ASP A 419 -2.52 19.90 16.80
CA ASP A 419 -3.59 19.20 17.49
C ASP A 419 -3.11 18.74 18.88
N GLU A 420 -3.82 19.14 19.94
CA GLU A 420 -3.41 18.87 21.34
C GLU A 420 -3.33 17.36 21.64
N LYS A 421 -4.18 16.55 21.00
CA LYS A 421 -4.30 15.11 21.28
C LYS A 421 -3.17 14.31 20.64
N SER A 422 -2.89 14.59 19.37
CA SER A 422 -1.96 13.82 18.54
C SER A 422 -0.60 14.49 18.35
N GLY A 423 -0.50 15.80 18.58
CA GLY A 423 0.67 16.60 18.23
C GLY A 423 0.81 16.85 16.72
N ALA A 424 -0.15 16.43 15.91
CA ALA A 424 -0.13 16.59 14.46
C ALA A 424 -0.26 18.06 14.07
N VAL A 425 0.43 18.49 13.01
CA VAL A 425 0.22 19.83 12.44
C VAL A 425 -1.16 19.90 11.80
N ILE A 426 -1.90 20.97 12.04
CA ILE A 426 -3.24 21.17 11.50
C ILE A 426 -3.12 21.94 10.19
N ILE A 427 -3.71 21.38 9.13
CA ILE A 427 -3.81 22.01 7.81
C ILE A 427 -5.29 22.04 7.46
N GLU A 428 -5.84 23.24 7.27
CA GLU A 428 -7.25 23.44 6.89
C GLU A 428 -7.32 23.69 5.38
N ILE A 429 -8.16 22.92 4.69
CA ILE A 429 -8.35 22.95 3.23
C ILE A 429 -9.79 23.37 2.89
#